data_AF-A0A0A2AL51-F1
#
_entry.id   AF-A0A0A2AL51-F1
#
_cell.length_a   1.000
_cell.length_b   1.000
_cell.length_c   1.000
_cell.angle_alpha   90.00
_cell.angle_beta   90.00
_cell.angle_gamma   90.00
#
_symmetry.space_group_name_H-M   'P 1'
#
loop_
_entity.id
_entity.type
_entity.pdbx_description
1 polymer ?
#
loop_
_entity_poly.entity_id
_entity_poly.type
_entity_poly.pdbx_seq_one_letter_code
_entity_poly.pdbx_strand_id
1 'polypeptide(L)'
;METHKTSLIILLLILIFAVIHSGGAALRIKAESIMGPRLWRLCFVFLSLPSAIILISYFLAHRYDGIRLWNLQGNNFVFMVVWFLTAISFLFLYPATYNLLEIPSVLKPKVRIYGTGIMRITRHPQAFGQIIWCFAHTLWIGTSFTLVTSIGLVLHHLFAIWHGDKRLANRFGEEFENFKKNTSIIPFMAIIQGRQEFKVKEFFRLSQFGILIAIGVLWWSHQYINIAVKTFNSSFLSEFFN
;
A
#
# COMPACT_ATOMS: atom_id res chain seq x y z
N MET A 1 -19.58 16.10 -18.37
CA MET A 1 -19.31 14.69 -17.98
C MET A 1 -17.91 14.24 -18.41
N GLU A 2 -17.40 14.68 -19.56
CA GLU A 2 -16.04 14.34 -20.03
C GLU A 2 -14.92 14.66 -19.04
N THR A 3 -14.95 15.83 -18.38
CA THR A 3 -13.91 16.28 -17.42
C THR A 3 -13.66 15.32 -16.27
N HIS A 4 -14.63 14.45 -15.94
CA HIS A 4 -14.53 13.49 -14.83
C HIS A 4 -14.64 12.03 -15.27
N LYS A 5 -14.65 11.74 -16.59
CA LYS A 5 -14.68 10.36 -17.11
C LYS A 5 -13.54 9.54 -16.52
N THR A 6 -12.33 10.09 -16.49
CA THR A 6 -11.15 9.40 -15.96
C THR A 6 -11.22 9.19 -14.45
N SER A 7 -11.87 10.11 -13.72
CA SER A 7 -12.14 9.97 -12.29
C SER A 7 -13.10 8.80 -11.99
N LEU A 8 -14.10 8.56 -12.84
CA LEU A 8 -15.00 7.40 -12.70
C LEU A 8 -14.27 6.09 -13.00
N ILE A 9 -13.43 6.08 -14.04
CA ILE A 9 -12.64 4.90 -14.42
C ILE A 9 -11.67 4.52 -13.30
N ILE A 10 -10.91 5.45 -12.74
CA ILE A 10 -9.97 5.13 -11.65
C ILE A 10 -10.69 4.62 -10.40
N LEU A 11 -11.87 5.14 -10.07
CA LEU A 11 -12.69 4.61 -8.97
C LEU A 11 -13.14 3.17 -9.23
N LEU A 12 -13.55 2.86 -10.46
CA LEU A 12 -13.88 1.49 -10.86
C LEU A 12 -12.66 0.57 -10.77
N LEU A 13 -11.48 1.03 -11.22
CA LEU A 13 -10.23 0.27 -11.11
C LEU A 13 -9.84 0.03 -9.64
N ILE A 14 -10.01 1.02 -8.75
CA ILE A 14 -9.80 0.86 -7.30
C ILE A 14 -10.76 -0.21 -6.76
N LEU A 15 -12.03 -0.20 -7.16
CA LEU A 15 -13.01 -1.18 -6.72
C LEU A 15 -12.67 -2.59 -7.21
N ILE A 16 -12.31 -2.75 -8.49
CA ILE A 16 -11.86 -4.02 -9.07
C ILE A 16 -10.63 -4.54 -8.32
N PHE A 17 -9.63 -3.69 -8.12
CA PHE A 17 -8.45 -4.04 -7.33
C PHE A 17 -8.83 -4.45 -5.91
N ALA A 18 -9.72 -3.72 -5.24
CA ALA A 18 -10.17 -4.04 -3.89
C ALA A 18 -10.87 -5.41 -3.83
N VAL A 19 -11.73 -5.73 -4.80
CA VAL A 19 -12.41 -7.02 -4.90
C VAL A 19 -11.41 -8.14 -5.12
N ILE A 20 -10.47 -8.00 -6.07
CA ILE A 20 -9.45 -9.01 -6.34
C ILE A 20 -8.53 -9.20 -5.12
N HIS A 21 -7.98 -8.11 -4.60
CA HIS A 21 -6.96 -8.14 -3.57
C HIS A 21 -7.54 -8.46 -2.19
N SER A 22 -8.51 -7.67 -1.72
CA SER A 22 -9.13 -7.90 -0.41
C SER A 22 -10.11 -9.07 -0.45
N GLY A 23 -10.93 -9.21 -1.49
CA GLY A 23 -11.82 -10.38 -1.63
C GLY A 23 -11.03 -11.68 -1.75
N GLY A 24 -9.95 -11.70 -2.55
CA GLY A 24 -9.02 -12.84 -2.58
C GLY A 24 -8.43 -13.12 -1.20
N ALA A 25 -7.93 -12.11 -0.49
CA ALA A 25 -7.39 -12.30 0.86
C ALA A 25 -8.42 -12.90 1.84
N ALA A 26 -9.70 -12.58 1.70
CA ALA A 26 -10.80 -13.15 2.49
C ALA A 26 -11.05 -14.63 2.14
N LEU A 27 -11.01 -14.98 0.86
CA LEU A 27 -11.23 -16.34 0.37
C LEU A 27 -10.09 -17.31 0.67
N ARG A 28 -8.94 -16.80 1.10
CA ARG A 28 -7.72 -17.57 1.33
C ARG A 28 -7.93 -18.88 2.09
N ILE A 29 -8.63 -18.86 3.22
CA ILE A 29 -8.78 -20.09 4.05
C ILE A 29 -9.48 -21.19 3.25
N LYS A 30 -10.61 -20.84 2.60
CA LYS A 30 -11.37 -21.77 1.76
C LYS A 30 -10.57 -22.21 0.54
N ALA A 31 -9.91 -21.29 -0.15
CA ALA A 31 -9.15 -21.60 -1.34
C ALA A 31 -7.91 -22.49 -1.03
N GLU A 32 -7.16 -22.19 0.03
CA GLU A 32 -6.03 -23.02 0.47
C GLU A 32 -6.46 -24.45 0.84
N SER A 33 -7.69 -24.65 1.33
CA SER A 33 -8.22 -25.99 1.63
C SER A 33 -8.53 -26.82 0.38
N ILE A 34 -8.81 -26.17 -0.76
CA ILE A 34 -9.19 -26.83 -2.01
C ILE A 34 -7.95 -27.12 -2.88
N MET A 35 -7.08 -26.11 -3.06
CA MET A 35 -5.96 -26.19 -4.02
C MET A 35 -4.57 -26.09 -3.37
N GLY A 36 -4.51 -25.94 -2.05
CA GLY A 36 -3.27 -25.82 -1.30
C GLY A 36 -2.69 -24.39 -1.26
N PRO A 37 -1.81 -24.08 -0.27
CA PRO A 37 -1.27 -22.73 -0.06
C PRO A 37 -0.40 -22.18 -1.18
N ARG A 38 0.33 -23.04 -1.90
CA ARG A 38 1.26 -22.61 -2.95
C ARG A 38 0.51 -22.18 -4.21
N LEU A 39 -0.41 -23.03 -4.71
CA LEU A 39 -1.19 -22.71 -5.90
C LEU A 39 -2.09 -21.50 -5.66
N TRP A 40 -2.76 -21.44 -4.51
CA TRP A 40 -3.54 -20.26 -4.15
C TRP A 40 -2.71 -18.97 -4.17
N ARG A 41 -1.49 -18.99 -3.62
CA ARG A 41 -0.60 -17.82 -3.65
C ARG A 41 -0.25 -17.39 -5.08
N LEU A 42 0.04 -18.35 -5.96
CA LEU A 42 0.31 -18.05 -7.37
C LEU A 42 -0.91 -17.43 -8.05
N CYS A 43 -2.10 -18.02 -7.91
CA CYS A 43 -3.34 -17.46 -8.45
C CYS A 43 -3.63 -16.05 -7.89
N PHE A 44 -3.46 -15.86 -6.58
CA PHE A 44 -3.69 -14.58 -5.93
C PHE A 44 -2.75 -13.48 -6.46
N VAL A 45 -1.46 -13.78 -6.62
CA VAL A 45 -0.48 -12.84 -7.18
C VAL A 45 -0.76 -12.59 -8.67
N PHE A 46 -1.08 -13.63 -9.43
CA PHE A 46 -1.39 -13.53 -10.86
C PHE A 46 -2.60 -12.65 -11.16
N LEU A 47 -3.57 -12.56 -10.24
CA LEU A 47 -4.71 -11.65 -10.37
C LEU A 47 -4.41 -10.26 -9.76
N SER A 48 -3.84 -10.24 -8.55
CA SER A 48 -3.63 -8.98 -7.81
C SER A 48 -2.58 -8.10 -8.47
N LEU A 49 -1.44 -8.66 -8.90
CA LEU A 49 -0.32 -7.86 -9.41
C LEU A 49 -0.68 -7.17 -10.74
N PRO A 50 -1.27 -7.84 -11.75
CA PRO A 50 -1.73 -7.15 -12.95
C PRO A 50 -2.79 -6.09 -12.67
N SER A 51 -3.75 -6.36 -11.77
CA SER A 51 -4.77 -5.36 -11.41
C SER A 51 -4.15 -4.10 -10.77
N ALA A 52 -3.10 -4.26 -9.95
CA ALA A 52 -2.34 -3.14 -9.40
C ALA A 52 -1.56 -2.39 -10.49
N ILE A 53 -0.93 -3.11 -11.43
CA ILE A 53 -0.18 -2.51 -12.54
C ILE A 53 -1.11 -1.66 -13.40
N ILE A 54 -2.28 -2.19 -13.79
CA ILE A 54 -3.27 -1.44 -14.59
C ILE A 54 -3.71 -0.17 -13.86
N LEU A 55 -4.03 -0.28 -12.56
CA LEU A 55 -4.44 0.86 -11.74
C LEU A 55 -3.34 1.94 -11.65
N ILE A 56 -2.09 1.55 -11.39
CA ILE A 56 -0.96 2.47 -11.29
C ILE A 56 -0.66 3.11 -12.65
N SER A 57 -0.63 2.34 -13.74
CA SER A 57 -0.40 2.86 -15.08
C SER A 57 -1.48 3.85 -15.50
N TYR A 58 -2.74 3.54 -15.22
CA TYR A 58 -3.86 4.44 -15.49
C TYR A 58 -3.74 5.74 -14.69
N PHE A 59 -3.41 5.66 -13.39
CA PHE A 59 -3.16 6.83 -12.57
C PHE A 59 -2.03 7.69 -13.13
N LEU A 60 -0.88 7.09 -13.48
CA LEU A 60 0.26 7.83 -14.02
C LEU A 60 -0.10 8.56 -15.31
N ALA A 61 -0.82 7.91 -16.23
CA ALA A 61 -1.23 8.49 -17.50
C ALA A 61 -2.16 9.70 -17.35
N HIS A 62 -3.06 9.66 -16.36
CA HIS A 62 -4.12 10.65 -16.15
C HIS A 62 -3.91 11.54 -14.91
N ARG A 63 -2.72 11.50 -14.28
CA ARG A 63 -2.44 12.21 -13.01
C ARG A 63 -2.76 13.71 -13.04
N TYR A 64 -2.70 14.32 -14.22
CA TYR A 64 -2.97 15.75 -14.41
C TYR A 64 -4.39 16.06 -14.94
N ASP A 65 -5.25 15.06 -15.08
CA ASP A 65 -6.61 15.22 -15.56
C ASP A 65 -7.53 15.91 -14.55
N GLY A 66 -8.68 16.37 -15.06
CA GLY A 66 -9.70 17.05 -14.27
C GLY A 66 -9.35 18.50 -14.00
N ILE A 67 -9.91 19.05 -12.93
CA ILE A 67 -9.75 20.46 -12.57
C ILE A 67 -8.51 20.60 -11.69
N ARG A 68 -7.62 21.54 -12.03
CA ARG A 68 -6.50 21.91 -11.17
C ARG A 68 -7.00 22.73 -9.98
N LEU A 69 -6.96 22.14 -8.80
CA LEU A 69 -7.37 22.71 -7.52
C LEU A 69 -6.25 23.54 -6.88
N TRP A 70 -5.00 23.09 -6.99
CA TRP A 70 -3.80 23.85 -6.57
C TRP A 70 -2.59 23.51 -7.43
N ASN A 71 -1.59 24.39 -7.39
CA ASN A 71 -0.27 24.14 -7.94
C ASN A 71 0.79 24.67 -6.99
N LEU A 72 1.46 23.75 -6.31
CA LEU A 72 2.54 24.06 -5.37
C LEU A 72 3.92 23.63 -5.91
N GLN A 73 3.96 23.17 -7.16
CA GLN A 73 5.21 22.77 -7.82
C GLN A 73 6.10 23.99 -8.01
N GLY A 74 7.39 23.83 -7.74
CA GLY A 74 8.37 24.93 -7.71
C GLY A 74 8.62 25.53 -6.32
N ASN A 75 7.79 25.21 -5.32
CA ASN A 75 8.07 25.58 -3.93
C ASN A 75 8.99 24.53 -3.26
N ASN A 76 10.21 24.95 -2.88
CA ASN A 76 11.21 24.07 -2.30
C ASN A 76 10.79 23.46 -0.94
N PHE A 77 10.05 24.21 -0.13
CA PHE A 77 9.53 23.70 1.14
C PHE A 77 8.50 22.60 0.91
N VAL A 78 7.56 22.81 -0.02
CA VAL A 78 6.56 21.78 -0.38
C VAL A 78 7.24 20.54 -0.95
N PHE A 79 8.26 20.71 -1.79
CA PHE A 79 9.08 19.61 -2.29
C PHE A 79 9.69 18.79 -1.14
N MET A 80 10.33 19.44 -0.17
CA MET A 80 10.91 18.75 0.99
C MET A 80 9.84 17.99 1.78
N VAL A 81 8.69 18.62 2.07
CA VAL A 81 7.59 17.99 2.80
C VAL A 81 7.09 16.74 2.07
N VAL A 82 6.80 16.83 0.76
CA VAL A 82 6.32 15.70 -0.05
C VAL A 82 7.36 14.58 -0.10
N TRP A 83 8.63 14.93 -0.28
CA TRP A 83 9.72 13.97 -0.34
C TRP A 83 9.88 13.22 1.00
N PHE A 84 9.90 13.93 2.13
CA PHE A 84 10.02 13.31 3.46
C PHE A 84 8.80 12.46 3.80
N LEU A 85 7.58 12.93 3.55
CA LEU A 85 6.36 12.15 3.78
C LEU A 85 6.37 10.88 2.93
N THR A 86 6.77 10.99 1.65
CA THR A 86 6.90 9.83 0.77
C THR A 86 7.98 8.87 1.29
N ALA A 87 9.16 9.33 1.68
CA ALA A 87 10.19 8.48 2.26
C ALA A 87 9.71 7.75 3.53
N ILE A 88 9.03 8.46 4.44
CA ILE A 88 8.42 7.88 5.65
C ILE A 88 7.37 6.83 5.26
N SER A 89 6.55 7.09 4.24
CA SER A 89 5.53 6.14 3.77
C SER A 89 6.13 4.78 3.37
N PHE A 90 7.31 4.79 2.75
CA PHE A 90 8.01 3.57 2.34
C PHE A 90 8.59 2.78 3.52
N LEU A 91 8.98 3.44 4.61
CA LEU A 91 9.37 2.74 5.86
C LEU A 91 8.21 1.94 6.47
N PHE A 92 6.98 2.42 6.27
CA PHE A 92 5.75 1.75 6.74
C PHE A 92 5.29 0.60 5.81
N LEU A 93 5.64 0.65 4.53
CA LEU A 93 5.15 -0.27 3.50
C LEU A 93 5.67 -1.70 3.61
N TYR A 94 6.83 -1.91 4.24
CA TYR A 94 7.51 -3.21 4.22
C TYR A 94 7.70 -3.84 5.61
N PRO A 95 6.63 -4.19 6.35
CA PRO A 95 6.74 -4.81 7.67
C PRO A 95 7.46 -6.16 7.64
N ALA A 96 7.39 -6.89 6.52
CA ALA A 96 8.08 -8.17 6.33
C ALA A 96 9.62 -8.04 6.33
N THR A 97 10.17 -6.84 6.08
CA THR A 97 11.64 -6.60 6.15
C THR A 97 12.19 -6.82 7.55
N TYR A 98 11.36 -6.75 8.59
CA TYR A 98 11.82 -7.05 9.94
C TYR A 98 11.97 -8.57 10.16
N ASN A 99 11.52 -9.44 9.25
CA ASN A 99 11.54 -10.90 9.39
C ASN A 99 12.04 -11.63 8.12
N LEU A 100 13.08 -11.09 7.46
CA LEU A 100 13.59 -11.56 6.15
C LEU A 100 14.09 -13.02 6.09
N LEU A 101 14.49 -13.61 7.21
CA LEU A 101 15.04 -14.97 7.23
C LEU A 101 13.99 -16.06 6.97
N GLU A 102 12.71 -15.70 6.93
CA GLU A 102 11.64 -16.61 6.55
C GLU A 102 11.52 -16.72 5.03
N ILE A 103 12.35 -17.55 4.42
CA ILE A 103 12.32 -17.80 2.98
C ILE A 103 11.06 -18.60 2.63
N PRO A 104 10.02 -17.98 2.02
CA PRO A 104 8.72 -18.65 1.82
C PRO A 104 8.74 -19.69 0.69
N SER A 105 9.81 -19.72 -0.10
CA SER A 105 10.02 -20.72 -1.17
C SER A 105 10.49 -22.07 -0.62
N VAL A 106 11.17 -22.09 0.52
CA VAL A 106 11.68 -23.31 1.16
C VAL A 106 10.71 -23.81 2.23
N LEU A 107 10.21 -22.91 3.08
CA LEU A 107 9.29 -23.27 4.16
C LEU A 107 7.83 -23.27 3.71
N LYS A 108 7.01 -24.14 4.31
CA LYS A 108 5.56 -24.11 4.08
C LYS A 108 5.03 -22.71 4.43
N PRO A 109 4.34 -22.03 3.50
CA PRO A 109 3.65 -20.78 3.76
C PRO A 109 2.83 -20.82 5.06
N LYS A 110 3.20 -19.99 6.04
CA LYS A 110 2.41 -19.76 7.27
C LYS A 110 2.18 -18.26 7.44
N VAL A 111 0.97 -17.89 7.84
CA VAL A 111 0.71 -16.53 8.35
C VAL A 111 1.11 -16.53 9.82
N ARG A 112 1.72 -15.44 10.27
CA ARG A 112 2.18 -15.24 11.64
C ARG A 112 1.79 -13.84 12.10
N ILE A 113 1.67 -13.67 13.41
CA ILE A 113 1.50 -12.36 14.03
C ILE A 113 2.87 -11.89 14.52
N TYR A 114 3.24 -10.65 14.20
CA TYR A 114 4.49 -10.04 14.64
C TYR A 114 4.21 -8.78 15.46
N GLY A 115 4.74 -8.74 16.68
CA GLY A 115 4.69 -7.57 17.57
C GLY A 115 6.00 -6.77 17.62
N THR A 116 6.89 -6.94 16.64
CA THR A 116 8.23 -6.35 16.58
C THR A 116 8.39 -5.43 15.36
N GLY A 117 9.45 -4.63 15.37
CA GLY A 117 9.79 -3.67 14.34
C GLY A 117 8.73 -2.59 14.21
N ILE A 118 8.39 -2.26 12.96
CA ILE A 118 7.35 -1.28 12.63
C ILE A 118 5.97 -1.65 13.22
N MET A 119 5.71 -2.94 13.49
CA MET A 119 4.45 -3.39 14.10
C MET A 119 4.27 -2.88 15.53
N ARG A 120 5.35 -2.47 16.21
CA ARG A 120 5.30 -1.79 17.52
C ARG A 120 4.66 -0.41 17.41
N ILE A 121 4.85 0.28 16.28
CA ILE A 121 4.29 1.61 16.01
C ILE A 121 2.80 1.49 15.73
N THR A 122 2.42 0.60 14.81
CA THR A 122 1.02 0.30 14.49
C THR A 122 0.91 -1.13 14.00
N ARG A 123 -0.21 -1.81 14.29
CA ARG A 123 -0.49 -3.14 13.74
C ARG A 123 -0.90 -3.14 12.26
N HIS A 124 -1.09 -1.95 11.64
CA HIS A 124 -1.40 -1.80 10.21
C HIS A 124 -0.42 -0.83 9.51
N PRO A 125 0.89 -1.10 9.54
CA PRO A 125 1.88 -0.15 9.04
C PRO A 125 1.71 0.10 7.54
N GLN A 126 1.49 -0.95 6.74
CA GLN A 126 1.31 -0.81 5.30
C GLN A 126 0.13 0.12 4.93
N ALA A 127 -0.98 0.07 5.69
CA ALA A 127 -2.12 0.95 5.46
C ALA A 127 -1.77 2.41 5.74
N PHE A 128 -1.08 2.69 6.85
CA PHE A 128 -0.61 4.04 7.16
C PHE A 128 0.44 4.54 6.18
N GLY A 129 1.34 3.69 5.71
CA GLY A 129 2.26 4.04 4.62
C GLY A 129 1.49 4.53 3.39
N GLN A 130 0.52 3.76 2.93
CA GLN A 130 -0.29 4.13 1.76
C GLN A 130 -1.11 5.41 1.98
N ILE A 131 -1.67 5.61 3.18
CA ILE A 131 -2.39 6.85 3.52
C ILE A 131 -1.45 8.06 3.47
N ILE A 132 -0.26 7.98 4.08
CA ILE A 132 0.75 9.06 4.03
C ILE A 132 1.17 9.34 2.58
N TRP A 133 1.38 8.29 1.79
CA TRP A 133 1.73 8.40 0.38
C TRP A 133 0.65 9.14 -0.43
N CYS A 134 -0.63 8.82 -0.21
CA CYS A 134 -1.77 9.50 -0.84
C CYS A 134 -1.81 10.98 -0.48
N PHE A 135 -1.60 11.32 0.80
CA PHE A 135 -1.52 12.72 1.24
C PHE A 135 -0.36 13.47 0.58
N ALA A 136 0.84 12.88 0.54
CA ALA A 136 2.02 13.49 -0.07
C ALA A 136 1.82 13.75 -1.58
N HIS A 137 1.30 12.77 -2.31
CA HIS A 137 1.12 12.89 -3.77
C HIS A 137 -0.05 13.78 -4.14
N THR A 138 -1.11 13.81 -3.34
CA THR A 138 -2.20 14.78 -3.49
C THR A 138 -1.67 16.18 -3.29
N LEU A 139 -0.89 16.45 -2.24
CA LEU A 139 -0.28 17.75 -2.00
C LEU A 139 0.57 18.21 -3.21
N TRP A 140 1.31 17.29 -3.84
CA TRP A 140 2.14 17.59 -5.02
C TRP A 140 1.36 17.75 -6.33
N ILE A 141 0.32 16.96 -6.55
CA ILE A 141 -0.49 16.91 -7.77
C ILE A 141 -1.92 17.33 -7.44
N GLY A 142 -2.14 18.65 -7.44
CA GLY A 142 -3.40 19.26 -7.04
C GLY A 142 -4.50 19.23 -8.09
N THR A 143 -4.84 18.05 -8.61
CA THR A 143 -5.95 17.87 -9.55
C THR A 143 -7.14 17.15 -8.91
N SER A 144 -8.35 17.41 -9.40
CA SER A 144 -9.55 16.71 -8.93
C SER A 144 -9.45 15.19 -9.15
N PHE A 145 -8.80 14.75 -10.23
CA PHE A 145 -8.52 13.33 -10.47
C PHE A 145 -7.65 12.72 -9.38
N THR A 146 -6.52 13.36 -9.04
CA THR A 146 -5.62 12.85 -7.98
C THR A 146 -6.29 12.87 -6.61
N LEU A 147 -7.07 13.91 -6.31
CA LEU A 147 -7.82 14.00 -5.06
C LEU A 147 -8.83 12.84 -4.93
N VAL A 148 -9.64 12.60 -5.96
CA VAL A 148 -10.61 11.48 -5.98
C VAL A 148 -9.91 10.13 -5.87
N THR A 149 -8.81 9.94 -6.62
CA THR A 149 -8.01 8.72 -6.55
C THR A 149 -7.49 8.48 -5.13
N SER A 150 -6.95 9.52 -4.49
CA SER A 150 -6.40 9.43 -3.14
C SER A 150 -7.48 9.18 -2.08
N ILE A 151 -8.65 9.80 -2.20
CA ILE A 151 -9.80 9.50 -1.33
C ILE A 151 -10.20 8.03 -1.50
N GLY A 152 -10.34 7.53 -2.73
CA GLY A 152 -10.69 6.15 -3.01
C GLY A 152 -9.68 5.15 -2.42
N LEU A 153 -8.37 5.42 -2.58
CA LEU A 153 -7.32 4.61 -2.00
C LEU A 153 -7.30 4.68 -0.46
N VAL A 154 -7.47 5.86 0.15
CA VAL A 154 -7.55 6.01 1.61
C VAL A 154 -8.73 5.21 2.16
N LEU A 155 -9.92 5.32 1.54
CA LEU A 155 -11.09 4.53 1.93
C LEU A 155 -10.82 3.02 1.82
N HIS A 156 -10.17 2.58 0.75
CA HIS A 156 -9.76 1.19 0.60
C HIS A 156 -8.83 0.74 1.74
N HIS A 157 -7.85 1.55 2.13
CA HIS A 157 -6.92 1.21 3.20
C HIS A 157 -7.55 1.25 4.59
N LEU A 158 -8.50 2.15 4.83
CA LEU A 158 -9.32 2.14 6.05
C LEU A 158 -10.18 0.87 6.13
N PHE A 159 -10.80 0.47 5.02
CA PHE A 159 -11.47 -0.82 4.92
C PHE A 159 -10.49 -1.98 5.16
N ALA A 160 -9.29 -1.93 4.59
CA ALA A 160 -8.28 -2.98 4.74
C ALA A 160 -7.81 -3.17 6.20
N ILE A 161 -7.81 -2.10 7.01
CA ILE A 161 -7.55 -2.17 8.46
C ILE A 161 -8.59 -3.05 9.15
N TRP A 162 -9.88 -2.71 9.01
CA TRP A 162 -10.97 -3.48 9.60
C TRP A 162 -10.98 -4.92 9.08
N HIS A 163 -10.90 -5.06 7.75
CA HIS A 163 -10.93 -6.35 7.08
C HIS A 163 -9.72 -7.22 7.50
N GLY A 164 -8.54 -6.62 7.68
CA GLY A 164 -7.34 -7.26 8.18
C GLY A 164 -7.50 -7.78 9.61
N ASP A 165 -7.97 -6.93 10.53
CA ASP A 165 -8.23 -7.32 11.93
C ASP A 165 -9.27 -8.47 11.99
N LYS A 166 -10.34 -8.39 11.20
CA LYS A 166 -11.34 -9.47 11.12
C LYS A 166 -10.74 -10.80 10.66
N ARG A 167 -9.89 -10.78 9.63
CA ARG A 167 -9.22 -12.01 9.14
C ARG A 167 -8.24 -12.58 10.17
N LEU A 168 -7.51 -11.73 10.88
CA LEU A 168 -6.59 -12.17 11.93
C LEU A 168 -7.35 -12.75 13.13
N ALA A 169 -8.44 -12.11 13.56
CA ALA A 169 -9.31 -12.63 14.63
C ALA A 169 -9.86 -14.03 14.28
N ASN A 170 -10.41 -14.19 13.07
CA ASN A 170 -10.94 -15.47 12.61
C ASN A 170 -9.88 -16.58 12.54
N ARG A 171 -8.60 -16.23 12.36
CA ARG A 171 -7.51 -17.19 12.18
C ARG A 171 -6.80 -17.56 13.47
N PHE A 172 -6.61 -16.58 14.35
CA PHE A 172 -5.74 -16.69 15.53
C PHE A 172 -6.50 -16.57 16.85
N GLY A 173 -7.78 -16.19 16.84
CA GLY A 173 -8.63 -16.17 18.03
C GLY A 173 -8.00 -15.38 19.18
N GLU A 174 -7.82 -16.06 20.32
CA GLU A 174 -7.26 -15.48 21.54
C GLU A 174 -5.85 -14.91 21.36
N GLU A 175 -5.01 -15.53 20.53
CA GLU A 175 -3.66 -15.02 20.24
C GLU A 175 -3.74 -13.61 19.63
N PHE A 176 -4.71 -13.38 18.73
CA PHE A 176 -4.92 -12.08 18.13
C PHE A 176 -5.50 -11.06 19.11
N GLU A 177 -6.39 -11.47 20.02
CA GLU A 177 -6.90 -10.57 21.05
C GLU A 177 -5.79 -10.12 22.01
N ASN A 178 -4.89 -11.02 22.41
CA ASN A 178 -3.71 -10.66 23.20
C ASN A 178 -2.75 -9.75 22.41
N PHE A 179 -2.58 -9.99 21.10
CA PHE A 179 -1.82 -9.09 20.24
C PHE A 179 -2.45 -7.68 20.15
N LYS A 180 -3.78 -7.58 20.03
CA LYS A 180 -4.50 -6.30 20.02
C LYS A 180 -4.33 -5.54 21.33
N LYS A 181 -4.34 -6.23 22.48
CA LYS A 181 -4.10 -5.63 23.80
C LYS A 181 -2.72 -4.98 23.93
N ASN A 182 -1.73 -5.43 23.14
CA ASN A 182 -0.36 -4.89 23.16
C ASN A 182 -0.01 -4.02 21.94
N THR A 183 -0.97 -3.73 21.06
CA THR A 183 -0.73 -2.92 19.84
C THR A 183 -1.86 -1.90 19.59
N SER A 184 -1.72 -1.08 18.56
CA SER A 184 -2.71 -0.07 18.18
C SER A 184 -2.86 0.04 16.66
N ILE A 185 -4.05 0.43 16.17
CA ILE A 185 -4.23 0.89 14.79
C ILE A 185 -3.54 2.25 14.62
N ILE A 186 -3.83 3.20 15.52
CA ILE A 186 -3.25 4.54 15.49
C ILE A 186 -1.74 4.42 15.79
N PRO A 187 -0.86 4.92 14.91
CA PRO A 187 0.59 4.93 15.13
C PRO A 187 0.98 5.50 16.50
N PHE A 188 1.95 4.85 17.15
CA PHE A 188 2.52 5.20 18.46
C PHE A 188 1.58 5.14 19.66
N MET A 189 0.26 5.04 19.47
CA MET A 189 -0.70 5.09 20.57
C MET A 189 -0.49 3.98 21.62
N ALA A 190 -0.14 2.76 21.22
CA ALA A 190 0.16 1.69 22.18
C ALA A 190 1.43 1.96 23.00
N ILE A 191 2.41 2.66 22.42
CA ILE A 191 3.65 3.05 23.09
C ILE A 191 3.37 4.18 24.10
N ILE A 192 2.62 5.20 23.67
CA ILE A 192 2.21 6.32 24.53
C ILE A 192 1.41 5.81 25.73
N GLN A 193 0.57 4.80 25.53
CA GLN A 193 -0.22 4.16 26.59
C GLN A 193 0.57 3.16 27.45
N GLY A 194 1.86 2.94 27.19
CA GLY A 194 2.69 1.98 27.94
C GLY A 194 2.37 0.50 27.69
N ARG A 195 1.49 0.18 26.74
CA ARG A 195 1.13 -1.20 26.35
C ARG A 195 2.18 -1.84 25.44
N GLN A 196 3.06 -1.02 24.86
CA GLN A 196 4.11 -1.44 23.94
C GLN A 196 5.39 -0.65 24.20
N GLU A 197 6.53 -1.32 24.04
CA GLU A 197 7.84 -0.69 24.19
C GLU A 197 8.41 -0.28 22.83
N PHE A 198 8.97 0.93 22.71
CA PHE A 198 9.71 1.35 21.52
C PHE A 198 11.15 0.86 21.57
N LYS A 199 11.50 -0.11 20.72
CA LYS A 199 12.85 -0.68 20.65
C LYS A 199 13.62 -0.16 19.45
N VAL A 200 14.36 0.92 19.63
CA VAL A 200 15.15 1.58 18.57
C VAL A 200 16.06 0.59 17.82
N LYS A 201 16.68 -0.35 18.56
CA LYS A 201 17.57 -1.37 17.98
C LYS A 201 16.91 -2.22 16.87
N GLU A 202 15.59 -2.38 16.89
CA GLU A 202 14.88 -3.15 15.86
C GLU A 202 14.83 -2.44 14.50
N PHE A 203 15.07 -1.12 14.46
CA PHE A 203 15.12 -0.29 13.25
C PHE A 203 16.52 -0.19 12.63
N PHE A 204 17.55 -0.79 13.25
CA PHE A 204 18.91 -0.82 12.72
C PHE A 204 19.28 -2.21 12.18
N ARG A 205 18.40 -2.79 11.35
CA ARG A 205 18.62 -4.08 10.67
C ARG A 205 19.12 -3.87 9.25
N LEU A 206 19.92 -4.81 8.73
CA LEU A 206 20.38 -4.80 7.33
C LEU A 206 19.21 -4.66 6.34
N SER A 207 18.05 -5.19 6.68
CA SER A 207 16.83 -5.05 5.88
C SER A 207 16.35 -3.61 5.70
N GLN A 208 16.61 -2.73 6.67
CA GLN A 208 16.28 -1.31 6.58
C GLN A 208 17.17 -0.59 5.57
N PHE A 209 18.43 -1.02 5.43
CA PHE A 209 19.30 -0.53 4.36
C PHE A 209 18.71 -0.83 2.97
N GLY A 210 18.11 -2.02 2.79
CA GLY A 210 17.37 -2.36 1.58
C GLY A 210 16.18 -1.42 1.30
N ILE A 211 15.46 -0.97 2.34
CA ILE A 211 14.38 0.02 2.17
C ILE A 211 14.97 1.39 1.79
N LEU A 212 16.07 1.82 2.39
CA LEU A 212 16.71 3.08 2.04
C LEU A 212 17.20 3.09 0.58
N ILE A 213 17.78 1.98 0.11
CA ILE A 213 18.12 1.79 -1.31
C ILE A 213 16.86 1.88 -2.16
N ALA A 214 15.78 1.18 -1.79
CA ALA A 214 14.53 1.20 -2.55
C ALA A 214 13.94 2.61 -2.64
N ILE A 215 13.98 3.40 -1.56
CA ILE A 215 13.56 4.81 -1.56
C ILE A 215 14.41 5.60 -2.56
N GLY A 216 15.73 5.46 -2.51
CA GLY A 216 16.65 6.14 -3.43
C GLY A 216 16.42 5.77 -4.90
N VAL A 217 16.25 4.48 -5.19
CA VAL A 217 15.96 3.97 -6.53
C VAL A 217 14.62 4.47 -7.03
N LEU A 218 13.56 4.36 -6.22
CA LEU A 218 12.22 4.82 -6.59
C LEU A 218 12.20 6.33 -6.84
N TRP A 219 12.87 7.11 -5.99
CA TRP A 219 13.04 8.55 -6.21
C TRP A 219 13.75 8.84 -7.52
N TRP A 220 14.90 8.20 -7.77
CA TRP A 220 15.63 8.34 -9.03
C TRP A 220 14.79 7.93 -10.26
N SER A 221 13.96 6.89 -10.13
CA SER A 221 13.08 6.44 -11.21
C SER A 221 11.97 7.42 -11.60
N HIS A 222 11.70 8.46 -10.80
CA HIS A 222 10.70 9.48 -11.16
C HIS A 222 11.01 10.15 -12.51
N GLN A 223 12.28 10.23 -12.90
CA GLN A 223 12.69 10.77 -14.21
C GLN A 223 12.12 9.98 -15.40
N TYR A 224 11.75 8.71 -15.20
CA TYR A 224 11.23 7.82 -16.24
C TYR A 224 9.69 7.75 -16.28
N ILE A 225 8.98 8.52 -15.44
CA ILE A 225 7.51 8.50 -15.43
C ILE A 225 6.94 8.80 -16.82
N ASN A 226 7.53 9.75 -17.55
CA ASN A 226 7.04 10.10 -18.90
C ASN A 226 7.23 8.95 -19.90
N ILE A 227 8.26 8.13 -19.76
CA ILE A 227 8.44 6.92 -20.58
C ILE A 227 7.34 5.92 -20.25
N ALA A 228 7.09 5.66 -18.96
CA ALA A 228 6.04 4.74 -18.53
C ALA A 228 4.65 5.16 -19.05
N VAL A 229 4.34 6.46 -19.01
CA VAL A 229 3.10 7.03 -19.56
C VAL A 229 3.01 6.82 -21.06
N LYS A 230 4.08 7.10 -21.81
CA LYS A 230 4.11 6.90 -23.27
C LYS A 230 3.87 5.43 -23.62
N THR A 231 4.52 4.51 -22.92
CA THR A 231 4.36 3.06 -23.10
C THR A 231 2.93 2.61 -22.83
N PHE A 232 2.30 3.11 -21.76
CA PHE A 232 0.90 2.80 -21.47
C PHE A 232 -0.03 3.32 -22.57
N ASN A 233 0.12 4.58 -22.98
CA ASN A 233 -0.73 5.21 -23.98
C ASN A 233 -0.64 4.53 -25.36
N SER A 234 0.51 3.92 -25.69
CA SER A 234 0.70 3.15 -26.92
C SER A 234 0.31 1.66 -26.81
N SER A 235 -0.21 1.22 -25.67
CA SER A 235 -0.57 -0.19 -25.45
C SER A 235 -2.06 -0.44 -25.74
N PHE A 236 -2.41 -1.70 -26.01
CA PHE A 236 -3.81 -2.13 -26.18
C PHE A 236 -4.70 -1.79 -24.96
N LEU A 237 -4.10 -1.65 -23.77
CA LEU A 237 -4.84 -1.28 -22.55
C LEU A 237 -5.40 0.13 -22.66
N SER A 238 -4.69 1.06 -23.31
CA SER A 238 -5.13 2.44 -23.52
C SER A 238 -6.41 2.48 -24.38
N GLU A 239 -6.48 1.65 -25.42
CA GLU A 239 -7.65 1.53 -26.30
C GLU A 239 -8.91 1.12 -25.54
N PHE A 240 -8.78 0.32 -24.47
CA PHE A 240 -9.90 -0.10 -23.64
C PHE A 240 -10.49 1.03 -22.77
N PHE A 241 -9.71 2.09 -22.50
CA PHE A 241 -10.12 3.20 -21.64
C PHE A 241 -10.51 4.48 -22.39
N ASN A 242 -10.19 4.57 -23.68
CA ASN A 242 -10.58 5.67 -24.57
C ASN A 242 -12.05 5.56 -24.96
#